data_AF-V4Y7L0-F1
#
_entry.id   AF-V4Y7L0-F1
#
_cell.length_a   1.000
_cell.length_b   1.000
_cell.length_c   1.000
_cell.angle_alpha   90.00
_cell.angle_beta   90.00
_cell.angle_gamma   90.00
#
_symmetry.space_group_name_H-M   'P 1'
#
loop_
_entity.id
_entity.type
_entity.pdbx_description
1 polymer ?
#
loop_
_entity_poly.entity_id
_entity_poly.type
_entity_poly.pdbx_seq_one_letter_code
_entity_poly.pdbx_strand_id
1 'polypeptide(L)'
;MLVVDATLGDGRRRDVRVTDDRVAAVAADLSPGDGERVVDADGRHLLPGAVDAHVHFREPGHAHKETWGTGSRSAAAGGVTTAVDQPNTAPPTT
;
A
#
# COMPACT_ATOMS: atom_id res chain seq x y z
N MET A 1 -10.80 10.01 -2.90
CA MET A 1 -10.50 9.12 -4.04
C MET A 1 -11.50 8.00 -3.97
N LEU A 2 -12.08 7.63 -5.11
CA LEU A 2 -13.01 6.52 -5.21
C LEU A 2 -12.39 5.44 -6.09
N VAL A 3 -12.24 4.23 -5.56
CA VAL A 3 -11.94 3.02 -6.34
C VAL A 3 -13.27 2.34 -6.65
N VAL A 4 -13.56 2.08 -7.93
CA VAL A 4 -14.80 1.43 -8.37
C VAL A 4 -14.54 0.04 -8.93
N ASP A 5 -15.57 -0.81 -8.90
CA ASP A 5 -15.56 -2.18 -9.45
C ASP A 5 -14.42 -3.07 -8.93
N ALA A 6 -14.07 -2.95 -7.65
CA ALA A 6 -13.03 -3.76 -7.05
C ALA A 6 -13.58 -5.08 -6.51
N THR A 7 -12.84 -6.17 -6.70
CA THR A 7 -13.12 -7.45 -6.03
C THR A 7 -12.39 -7.47 -4.68
N LEU A 8 -13.12 -7.59 -3.57
CA LEU A 8 -12.51 -7.68 -2.25
C LEU A 8 -11.96 -9.10 -1.98
N GLY A 9 -11.18 -9.26 -0.91
CA GLY A 9 -10.59 -10.56 -0.53
C GLY A 9 -11.62 -11.66 -0.21
N ASP A 10 -12.89 -11.31 0.01
CA ASP A 10 -14.00 -12.24 0.19
C ASP A 10 -14.81 -12.50 -1.09
N GLY A 11 -14.35 -12.00 -2.24
CA GLY A 11 -14.97 -12.17 -3.56
C GLY A 11 -16.12 -11.21 -3.88
N ARG A 12 -16.52 -10.33 -2.97
CA ARG A 12 -17.58 -9.34 -3.25
C ARG A 12 -17.04 -8.21 -4.13
N ARG A 13 -17.82 -7.79 -5.14
CA ARG A 13 -17.56 -6.55 -5.89
C ARG A 13 -18.04 -5.32 -5.12
N ARG A 14 -17.16 -4.35 -4.89
CA ARG A 14 -17.43 -3.15 -4.09
C ARG A 14 -16.66 -1.95 -4.62
N ASP A 15 -17.22 -0.78 -4.36
CA ASP A 15 -16.53 0.50 -4.45
C ASP A 15 -15.97 0.87 -3.06
N VAL A 16 -14.79 1.48 -3.06
CA VAL A 16 -14.08 1.90 -1.85
C VAL A 16 -13.72 3.38 -1.94
N ARG A 17 -14.28 4.19 -1.04
CA ARG A 17 -13.93 5.60 -0.92
C ARG A 17 -12.84 5.78 0.14
N VAL A 18 -11.80 6.50 -0.24
CA VAL A 18 -10.72 6.96 0.63
C VAL A 18 -10.81 8.48 0.77
N THR A 19 -10.86 8.96 2.00
CA THR A 19 -10.82 10.38 2.36
C THR A 19 -9.66 10.59 3.31
N ASP A 20 -8.78 11.54 2.99
CA ASP A 20 -7.48 11.71 3.64
C ASP A 20 -6.74 10.36 3.67
N ASP A 21 -6.37 9.88 4.85
CA ASP A 21 -5.64 8.63 5.06
C ASP A 21 -6.55 7.49 5.57
N ARG A 22 -7.86 7.57 5.34
CA ARG A 22 -8.83 6.58 5.85
C ARG A 22 -9.78 6.06 4.79
N VAL A 23 -10.14 4.78 4.92
CA VAL A 23 -11.27 4.20 4.20
C VAL A 23 -12.55 4.79 4.79
N ALA A 24 -13.23 5.64 4.03
CA ALA A 24 -14.43 6.35 4.46
C ALA A 24 -15.70 5.53 4.20
N ALA A 25 -15.73 4.72 3.14
CA ALA A 25 -16.86 3.87 2.80
C ALA A 25 -16.45 2.65 1.98
N VAL A 26 -17.19 1.55 2.16
CA VAL A 26 -17.15 0.35 1.31
C VAL A 26 -18.60 -0.03 0.99
N ALA A 27 -19.03 0.12 -0.26
CA ALA A 27 -20.41 -0.13 -0.67
C ALA A 27 -20.49 -0.71 -2.09
N ALA A 28 -21.68 -1.15 -2.52
CA ALA A 28 -21.84 -1.78 -3.82
C ALA A 28 -21.88 -0.79 -5.00
N ASP A 29 -22.28 0.45 -4.74
CA ASP A 29 -22.46 1.49 -5.75
C ASP A 29 -22.28 2.85 -5.05
N LEU A 30 -21.14 3.50 -5.30
CA LEU A 30 -20.83 4.83 -4.80
C LEU A 30 -20.75 5.82 -5.96
N SER A 31 -21.52 6.89 -5.91
CA SER A 31 -21.41 7.97 -6.89
C SER A 31 -20.18 8.85 -6.60
N PRO A 32 -19.36 9.20 -7.61
CA PRO A 32 -18.24 10.12 -7.45
C PRO A 32 -18.68 11.50 -6.93
N GLY A 33 -17.89 12.08 -6.02
CA GLY A 33 -18.05 13.49 -5.65
C GLY A 33 -17.48 14.45 -6.70
N ASP A 34 -17.79 15.74 -6.58
CA ASP A 34 -17.27 16.77 -7.48
C ASP A 34 -15.75 16.83 -7.47
N GLY A 35 -15.13 16.64 -8.65
CA GLY A 35 -13.68 16.62 -8.81
C GLY A 35 -12.98 15.44 -8.12
N GLU A 36 -13.72 14.45 -7.62
CA GLU A 36 -13.13 13.29 -6.96
C GLU A 36 -12.32 12.45 -7.96
N ARG A 37 -11.08 12.15 -7.61
CA ARG A 37 -10.27 11.18 -8.38
C ARG A 37 -10.93 9.81 -8.32
N VAL A 38 -11.34 9.30 -9.48
CA VAL A 38 -11.88 7.95 -9.66
C VAL A 38 -10.80 7.03 -10.26
N VAL A 39 -10.71 5.82 -9.73
CA VAL A 39 -9.86 4.74 -10.23
C VAL A 39 -10.74 3.54 -10.48
N ASP A 40 -10.83 3.10 -11.73
CA ASP A 40 -11.53 1.87 -12.09
C ASP A 40 -10.62 0.66 -11.84
N ALA A 41 -11.06 -0.26 -11.00
CA ALA A 41 -10.32 -1.48 -10.68
C ALA A 41 -10.52 -2.59 -11.74
N ASP A 42 -11.48 -2.45 -12.67
CA ASP A 42 -11.72 -3.41 -13.76
C ASP A 42 -11.88 -4.86 -13.24
N GLY A 43 -12.67 -5.01 -12.18
CA GLY A 43 -12.90 -6.29 -11.50
C GLY A 43 -11.70 -6.87 -10.74
N ARG A 44 -10.54 -6.18 -10.70
CA ARG A 44 -9.32 -6.69 -10.06
C ARG A 44 -9.45 -6.76 -8.54
N HIS A 45 -8.59 -7.57 -7.93
CA HIS A 45 -8.55 -7.70 -6.48
C HIS A 45 -8.00 -6.43 -5.83
N LEU A 46 -8.76 -5.85 -4.91
CA LEU A 46 -8.33 -4.82 -3.99
C LEU A 46 -8.12 -5.45 -2.62
N LEU A 47 -6.85 -5.52 -2.21
CA LEU A 47 -6.43 -6.09 -0.94
C LEU A 47 -5.94 -4.96 -0.01
N PRO A 48 -6.03 -5.13 1.31
CA PRO A 48 -5.26 -4.31 2.25
C PRO A 48 -3.78 -4.35 1.87
N GLY A 49 -3.07 -3.25 2.08
CA GLY A 49 -1.63 -3.23 1.88
C GLY A 49 -0.95 -4.25 2.78
N ALA A 50 -0.01 -5.01 2.22
CA ALA A 50 0.69 -6.04 2.97
C ALA A 50 1.61 -5.42 4.05
N VAL A 51 1.85 -6.20 5.11
CA VAL A 51 2.78 -5.88 6.18
C VAL A 51 3.93 -6.87 6.10
N ASP A 52 5.13 -6.37 5.81
CA ASP A 52 6.35 -7.17 5.84
C ASP A 52 7.07 -6.93 7.18
N ALA A 53 6.99 -7.92 8.07
CA ALA A 53 7.55 -7.83 9.42
C ALA A 53 9.07 -8.01 9.45
N HIS A 54 9.72 -8.32 8.32
CA HIS A 54 11.15 -8.60 8.29
C HIS A 54 11.79 -8.21 6.97
N VAL A 55 12.30 -6.98 6.90
CA VAL A 55 13.11 -6.51 5.77
C VAL A 55 14.52 -6.11 6.19
N HIS A 56 15.39 -5.96 5.20
CA HIS A 56 16.72 -5.38 5.39
C HIS A 56 16.99 -4.34 4.29
N PHE A 57 16.74 -3.07 4.59
CA PHE A 57 16.99 -1.95 3.66
C PHE A 57 18.43 -1.46 3.66
N ARG A 58 19.29 -1.99 4.55
CA ARG A 58 20.76 -1.85 4.52
C ARG A 58 21.29 -0.43 4.72
N GLU A 59 20.44 0.52 5.05
CA GLU A 59 20.81 1.89 5.39
C GLU A 59 20.52 2.13 6.88
N PRO A 60 21.48 2.66 7.67
CA PRO A 60 22.79 3.20 7.29
C PRO A 60 23.92 2.15 7.09
N GLY A 61 25.02 2.58 6.45
CA GLY A 61 26.29 1.84 6.39
C GLY A 61 26.48 0.87 5.23
N HIS A 62 25.41 0.35 4.65
CA HIS A 62 25.46 -0.62 3.54
C HIS A 62 24.62 -0.21 2.33
N ALA A 63 24.49 1.10 2.09
CA ALA A 63 23.72 1.73 1.00
C ALA A 63 24.06 1.24 -0.42
N HIS A 64 25.25 0.66 -0.63
CA HIS A 64 25.63 0.03 -1.90
C HIS A 64 24.83 -1.24 -2.22
N LYS A 65 24.16 -1.85 -1.21
CA LYS A 65 23.30 -3.02 -1.37
C LYS A 65 21.86 -2.60 -1.60
N GLU A 66 21.35 -1.71 -0.74
CA GLU A 66 19.99 -1.18 -0.77
C GLU A 66 19.93 0.10 0.08
N THR A 67 18.95 0.97 -0.15
CA THR A 67 18.67 2.19 0.62
C THR A 67 17.23 2.18 1.12
N TRP A 68 16.87 3.03 2.08
CA TRP A 68 15.46 3.20 2.45
C TRP A 68 14.61 3.64 1.25
N GLY A 69 15.16 4.49 0.36
CA GLY A 69 14.45 4.96 -0.82
C GLY A 69 14.24 3.88 -1.89
N THR A 70 15.24 3.06 -2.18
CA THR A 70 15.10 1.96 -3.15
C THR A 70 14.27 0.81 -2.58
N GLY A 71 14.55 0.39 -1.34
CA GLY A 71 13.84 -0.71 -0.67
C GLY A 71 12.34 -0.44 -0.48
N SER A 72 11.98 0.76 -0.01
CA SER A 72 10.56 1.14 0.16
C SER A 72 9.79 1.23 -1.16
N ARG A 73 10.43 1.69 -2.25
CA ARG A 73 9.81 1.67 -3.59
C ARG A 73 9.60 0.24 -4.08
N SER A 74 10.56 -0.65 -3.88
CA SER A 74 10.41 -2.07 -4.19
C SER A 74 9.28 -2.71 -3.38
N ALA A 75 9.19 -2.41 -2.08
CA ALA A 75 8.11 -2.86 -1.20
C ALA A 75 6.73 -2.38 -1.72
N ALA A 76 6.59 -1.09 -2.03
CA ALA A 76 5.36 -0.51 -2.57
C ALA A 76 4.96 -1.15 -3.91
N ALA A 77 5.91 -1.39 -4.81
CA ALA A 77 5.67 -2.07 -6.08
C ALA A 77 5.18 -3.53 -5.88
N GLY A 78 5.60 -4.18 -4.80
CA GLY A 78 5.12 -5.51 -4.39
C GLY A 78 3.80 -5.51 -3.60
N GLY A 79 3.19 -4.35 -3.36
CA GLY A 79 1.95 -4.23 -2.57
C GLY A 79 2.15 -4.17 -1.05
N VAL A 80 3.40 -4.04 -0.57
CA VAL A 80 3.72 -3.83 0.84
C VAL A 80 3.60 -2.34 1.16
N THR A 81 2.81 -2.02 2.19
CA THR A 81 2.59 -0.62 2.62
C THR A 81 3.17 -0.34 4.00
N THR A 82 3.58 -1.38 4.73
CA THR A 82 4.27 -1.28 6.01
C THR A 82 5.39 -2.30 6.03
N ALA A 83 6.62 -1.87 6.32
CA ALA A 83 7.79 -2.73 6.42
C ALA A 83 8.54 -2.47 7.73
N VAL A 84 9.02 -3.53 8.37
CA VAL A 84 9.80 -3.47 9.62
C VAL A 84 11.26 -3.81 9.32
N ASP A 85 12.08 -2.76 9.23
CA ASP A 85 13.51 -2.86 8.92
C ASP A 85 14.31 -3.36 10.13
N GLN A 86 15.17 -4.36 9.89
CA GLN A 86 15.92 -5.02 10.95
C GLN A 86 17.17 -4.22 11.37
N PRO A 87 17.58 -4.29 12.65
CA PRO A 87 18.60 -3.40 13.22
C PRO A 87 20.05 -3.73 12.83
N ASN A 88 20.30 -4.67 11.91
CA ASN A 88 21.63 -5.14 11.55
C ASN A 88 22.32 -4.26 10.48
N THR A 89 22.26 -2.96 10.67
CA THR A 89 22.90 -1.91 9.88
C THR A 89 24.16 -1.38 10.59
N ALA A 90 24.85 -0.40 10.00
CA ALA A 90 26.06 0.20 10.58
C ALA A 90 25.99 1.74 10.56
N PRO A 91 25.77 2.41 11.71
CA PRO A 91 25.48 1.82 13.03
C PRO A 91 24.14 1.07 13.04
N PRO A 92 23.91 0.16 14.01
CA PRO A 92 22.61 -0.47 14.21
C PRO A 92 21.50 0.57 14.39
N THR A 93 20.35 0.36 13.74
CA THR A 93 19.13 1.15 13.99
C THR A 93 18.44 0.66 15.28
N THR A 94 17.74 1.57 15.96
CA THR A 94 17.03 1.31 17.24
C THR A 94 15.54 1.51 17.09
#